data_AF-A0ABD0QAR1-F1
#
_entry.id   AF-A0ABD0QAR1-F1
#
_cell.length_a   1.000
_cell.length_b   1.000
_cell.length_c   1.000
_cell.angle_alpha   90.00
_cell.angle_beta   90.00
_cell.angle_gamma   90.00
#
_symmetry.space_group_name_H-M   'P 1'
#
loop_
_entity.id
_entity.type
_entity.pdbx_description
1 polymer ?
#
loop_
_entity_poly.entity_id
_entity_poly.type
_entity_poly.pdbx_seq_one_letter_code
_entity_poly.pdbx_strand_id
1 'polypeptide(L)'
;VRLMLVLAPVMCILSGIGVSQVLTTYMKNLDVTRADKKTKKQQDSTYPIKNEVASGMILVMAFFLITYTFHSTWVTSEAYSSPSIVLSARGGDGSRIIFDDFREAYYWLRHNTPEDAKVMSWWDYGYQITAMANRTILVDNNTWNNTHISRVGQAMASTEEKAYEIMRELDVSYVLVIFGGLTGYSSD
;
A
#
# COMPACT_ATOMS: atom_id res chain seq x y z
N VAL A 1 -0.38 -5.93 -11.00
CA VAL A 1 -0.44 -5.81 -9.51
C VAL A 1 -1.67 -5.03 -9.02
N ARG A 2 -2.03 -3.85 -9.58
CA ARG A 2 -3.20 -3.08 -9.10
C ARG A 2 -4.54 -3.85 -9.12
N LEU A 3 -4.74 -4.76 -10.09
CA LEU A 3 -5.93 -5.64 -10.15
C LEU A 3 -5.94 -6.76 -9.08
N MET A 4 -4.89 -6.90 -8.27
CA MET A 4 -4.91 -7.84 -7.14
C MET A 4 -5.97 -7.45 -6.09
N LEU A 5 -6.27 -6.15 -5.99
CA LEU A 5 -7.28 -5.65 -5.06
C LEU A 5 -8.68 -6.19 -5.36
N VAL A 6 -9.04 -6.34 -6.64
CA VAL A 6 -10.37 -6.88 -7.02
C VAL A 6 -10.48 -8.40 -6.84
N LEU A 7 -9.33 -9.08 -6.74
CA LEU A 7 -9.27 -10.53 -6.52
C LEU A 7 -9.45 -10.88 -5.05
N ALA A 8 -9.02 -10.01 -4.12
CA ALA A 8 -9.06 -10.28 -2.69
C ALA A 8 -10.46 -10.65 -2.15
N PRO A 9 -11.56 -9.94 -2.48
CA PRO A 9 -12.90 -10.29 -1.98
C PRO A 9 -13.36 -11.68 -2.42
N VAL A 10 -13.14 -12.04 -3.68
CA VAL A 10 -13.54 -13.34 -4.23
C VAL A 10 -12.75 -14.47 -3.55
N MET A 11 -11.45 -14.26 -3.34
CA MET A 11 -10.62 -15.23 -2.63
C MET A 11 -11.05 -15.42 -1.19
N CYS A 12 -11.40 -14.34 -0.46
CA CYS A 12 -11.91 -14.44 0.90
C CYS A 12 -13.21 -15.26 0.97
N ILE A 13 -14.14 -15.06 0.03
CA ILE A 13 -15.40 -15.81 -0.02
C ILE A 13 -15.15 -17.30 -0.29
N LEU A 14 -14.38 -17.64 -1.33
CA LEU A 14 -14.09 -19.03 -1.69
C LEU A 14 -13.31 -19.76 -0.59
N SER A 15 -12.33 -19.08 0.01
CA SER A 15 -11.55 -19.62 1.12
C SER A 15 -12.43 -19.84 2.35
N GLY A 16 -13.33 -18.90 2.65
CA GLY A 16 -14.31 -19.03 3.74
C GLY A 16 -15.24 -20.23 3.55
N ILE A 17 -15.76 -20.45 2.34
CA ILE A 17 -16.57 -21.63 2.02
C ILE A 17 -15.77 -22.92 2.21
N GLY A 18 -14.52 -22.97 1.72
CA GLY A 18 -13.64 -24.13 1.86
C GLY A 18 -13.35 -24.48 3.32
N VAL A 19 -12.94 -23.49 4.12
CA VAL A 19 -12.67 -23.66 5.55
C VAL A 19 -13.94 -24.08 6.30
N SER A 20 -15.09 -23.45 6.01
CA SER A 20 -16.37 -23.78 6.62
C SER A 20 -16.81 -25.21 6.33
N GLN A 21 -16.66 -25.68 5.09
CA GLN A 21 -17.02 -27.04 4.69
C GLN A 21 -16.15 -28.09 5.37
N VAL A 22 -14.84 -27.83 5.48
CA VAL A 22 -13.90 -28.70 6.20
C VAL A 22 -14.28 -28.78 7.68
N LEU A 23 -14.43 -27.64 8.36
CA LEU A 23 -14.80 -27.60 9.78
C LEU A 23 -16.14 -28.31 10.03
N THR A 24 -17.16 -28.06 9.22
CA THR A 24 -18.49 -28.69 9.36
C THR A 24 -18.44 -30.22 9.21
N THR A 25 -17.57 -30.73 8.33
CA THR A 25 -17.42 -32.17 8.09
C THR A 25 -16.73 -32.86 9.26
N TYR A 26 -15.64 -32.29 9.77
CA TYR A 26 -14.86 -32.90 10.85
C TYR A 26 -15.49 -32.68 12.24
N MET A 27 -16.12 -31.53 12.50
CA MET A 27 -16.81 -31.30 13.79
C MET A 27 -17.96 -32.27 14.06
N LYS A 28 -18.71 -32.67 13.02
CA LYS A 28 -19.79 -33.68 13.15
C LYS A 28 -19.27 -35.07 13.57
N ASN A 29 -17.99 -35.34 13.33
CA ASN A 29 -17.35 -36.61 13.66
C ASN A 29 -16.78 -36.62 15.09
N LEU A 30 -16.85 -35.51 15.85
CA LEU A 30 -16.52 -35.55 17.28
C LEU A 30 -17.71 -36.01 18.12
N ASP A 31 -17.50 -37.11 18.85
CA ASP A 31 -18.49 -37.72 19.76
C ASP A 31 -18.93 -36.79 20.91
N VAL A 32 -18.18 -35.72 21.19
CA VAL A 32 -18.54 -34.69 22.19
C VAL A 32 -19.86 -33.99 21.85
N THR A 33 -20.21 -33.89 20.56
CA THR A 33 -21.42 -33.20 20.09
C THR A 33 -22.72 -34.02 20.25
N ARG A 34 -22.63 -35.29 20.69
CA ARG A 34 -23.77 -36.22 20.81
C ARG A 34 -24.04 -36.68 22.25
N ALA A 35 -23.77 -35.84 23.24
CA ALA A 35 -24.00 -36.18 24.65
C ALA A 35 -25.49 -36.45 25.01
N ASP A 36 -26.48 -35.98 24.22
CA ASP A 36 -27.90 -36.01 24.60
C ASP A 36 -28.77 -37.14 24.04
N LYS A 37 -28.23 -38.11 23.29
CA LYS A 37 -29.03 -39.29 22.86
C LYS A 37 -28.31 -40.61 23.11
N LYS A 38 -28.26 -41.01 24.38
CA LYS A 38 -28.04 -42.42 24.75
C LYS A 38 -29.28 -43.24 24.37
N THR A 39 -29.28 -43.79 23.17
CA THR A 39 -30.02 -45.03 22.86
C THR A 39 -29.04 -45.99 22.21
N LYS A 40 -28.82 -47.14 22.86
CA LYS A 40 -27.86 -48.19 22.49
C LYS A 40 -27.90 -48.47 20.97
N LYS A 41 -26.82 -48.14 20.26
CA LYS A 41 -26.46 -48.80 19.00
C LYS A 41 -25.07 -49.40 19.15
N GLN A 42 -24.96 -50.66 18.72
CA GLN A 42 -23.75 -51.47 18.72
C GLN A 42 -22.53 -50.67 18.27
N GLN A 43 -21.48 -50.79 19.06
CA GLN A 43 -20.16 -50.22 18.82
C GLN A 43 -19.48 -51.06 17.72
N ASP A 44 -19.58 -50.61 16.47
CA ASP A 44 -18.79 -51.17 15.37
C ASP A 44 -17.31 -50.86 15.62
N SER A 45 -16.53 -51.91 15.90
CA SER A 45 -15.11 -51.88 16.28
C SER A 45 -14.16 -51.39 15.17
N THR A 46 -14.67 -50.94 14.03
CA THR A 46 -13.87 -50.55 12.85
C THR A 46 -13.55 -49.04 12.79
N TYR A 47 -14.06 -48.22 13.73
CA TYR A 47 -13.96 -46.76 13.66
C TYR A 47 -13.37 -45.98 14.87
N PRO A 48 -12.44 -46.52 15.69
CA PRO A 48 -11.92 -45.79 16.86
C PRO A 48 -11.03 -44.57 16.51
N ILE A 49 -10.47 -44.52 15.29
CA ILE A 49 -9.49 -43.48 14.89
C ILE A 49 -10.17 -42.22 14.31
N LYS A 50 -11.47 -42.25 14.02
CA LYS A 50 -12.19 -41.12 13.39
C LYS A 50 -12.23 -39.86 14.27
N ASN A 51 -12.35 -40.03 15.58
CA ASN A 51 -12.41 -38.92 16.53
C ASN A 51 -11.07 -38.20 16.65
N GLU A 52 -9.98 -38.97 16.76
CA GLU A 52 -8.61 -38.44 16.85
C GLU A 52 -8.22 -37.71 15.57
N VAL A 53 -8.58 -38.27 14.40
CA VAL A 53 -8.34 -37.61 13.10
C VAL A 53 -9.15 -36.33 12.96
N ALA A 54 -10.41 -36.32 13.41
CA ALA A 54 -11.25 -35.13 13.38
C ALA A 54 -10.72 -34.03 14.31
N SER A 55 -10.30 -34.38 15.52
CA SER A 55 -9.66 -33.46 16.47
C SER A 55 -8.36 -32.88 15.90
N GLY A 56 -7.50 -33.74 15.33
CA GLY A 56 -6.26 -33.32 14.68
C GLY A 56 -6.51 -32.35 13.52
N MET A 57 -7.50 -32.62 12.66
CA MET A 57 -7.82 -31.75 11.53
C MET A 57 -8.33 -30.37 11.97
N ILE A 58 -9.12 -30.30 13.05
CA ILE A 58 -9.58 -29.02 13.63
C ILE A 58 -8.39 -28.23 14.17
N LEU A 59 -7.47 -28.88 14.89
CA LEU A 59 -6.28 -28.24 15.44
C LEU A 59 -5.38 -27.70 14.33
N VAL A 60 -5.16 -28.49 13.27
CA VAL A 60 -4.43 -28.05 12.07
C VAL A 60 -5.11 -26.84 11.45
N MET A 61 -6.43 -26.87 11.25
CA MET A 61 -7.16 -25.74 10.68
C MET A 61 -7.01 -24.49 11.55
N ALA A 62 -7.16 -24.62 12.87
CA ALA A 62 -6.94 -23.52 13.81
C ALA A 62 -5.52 -22.94 13.72
N PHE A 63 -4.50 -23.81 13.61
CA PHE A 63 -3.11 -23.38 13.42
C PHE A 63 -2.92 -22.55 12.15
N PHE A 64 -3.53 -22.96 11.03
CA PHE A 64 -3.49 -22.18 9.78
C PHE A 64 -4.15 -20.81 9.93
N LEU A 65 -5.32 -20.71 10.57
CA LEU A 65 -6.00 -19.43 10.80
C LEU A 65 -5.19 -18.49 11.72
N ILE A 66 -4.58 -19.04 12.76
CA ILE A 66 -3.73 -18.26 13.68
C ILE A 66 -2.48 -17.75 12.93
N THR A 67 -1.80 -18.63 12.20
CA THR A 67 -0.60 -18.26 11.42
C THR A 67 -0.94 -17.22 10.35
N TYR A 68 -2.09 -17.34 9.68
CA TYR A 68 -2.58 -16.34 8.73
C TYR A 68 -2.79 -14.96 9.37
N THR A 69 -3.32 -14.92 10.60
CA THR A 69 -3.55 -13.66 11.33
C THR A 69 -2.23 -12.98 11.71
N PHE A 70 -1.25 -13.76 12.21
CA PHE A 70 0.09 -13.26 12.49
C PHE A 70 0.79 -12.75 11.23
N HIS A 71 0.72 -13.52 10.15
CA HIS A 71 1.29 -13.13 8.86
C HIS A 71 0.69 -11.82 8.34
N SER A 72 -0.64 -11.70 8.36
CA SER A 72 -1.34 -10.50 7.87
C SER A 72 -0.96 -9.26 8.69
N THR A 73 -0.86 -9.39 10.01
CA THR A 73 -0.43 -8.32 10.91
C THR A 73 1.01 -7.89 10.62
N TRP A 74 1.93 -8.85 10.50
CA TRP A 74 3.34 -8.56 10.22
C TRP A 74 3.53 -7.88 8.86
N VAL A 75 2.89 -8.40 7.80
CA VAL A 75 2.95 -7.81 6.45
C VAL A 75 2.40 -6.38 6.45
N THR A 76 1.30 -6.14 7.16
CA THR A 76 0.70 -4.79 7.25
C THR A 76 1.65 -3.82 7.94
N SER A 77 2.24 -4.23 9.08
CA SER A 77 3.16 -3.40 9.88
C SER A 77 4.45 -3.05 9.16
N GLU A 78 5.07 -4.03 8.49
CA GLU A 78 6.41 -3.83 7.92
C GLU A 78 6.39 -3.34 6.47
N ALA A 79 5.42 -3.79 5.66
CA ALA A 79 5.45 -3.53 4.22
C ALA A 79 4.49 -2.41 3.77
N TYR A 80 3.30 -2.31 4.37
CA TYR A 80 2.25 -1.41 3.90
C TYR A 80 2.08 -0.13 4.73
N SER A 81 2.45 -0.12 6.02
CA SER A 81 2.34 1.07 6.88
C SER A 81 3.59 1.96 6.86
N SER A 82 3.99 2.44 5.68
CA SER A 82 5.06 3.44 5.51
C SER A 82 4.52 4.74 4.89
N PRO A 83 4.73 5.91 5.52
CA PRO A 83 4.34 7.18 4.92
C PRO A 83 5.26 7.54 3.75
N SER A 84 4.70 7.99 2.64
CA SER A 84 5.48 8.38 1.44
C SER A 84 5.93 9.85 1.44
N ILE A 85 5.35 10.68 2.30
CA ILE A 85 5.68 12.12 2.38
C ILE A 85 6.81 12.45 3.35
N VAL A 86 7.01 11.58 4.34
CA VAL A 86 8.03 11.74 5.36
C VAL A 86 9.00 10.58 5.19
N LEU A 87 10.22 10.90 4.78
CA LEU A 87 11.26 9.89 4.62
C LEU A 87 11.80 9.56 6.02
N SER A 88 11.81 8.28 6.37
CA SER A 88 12.44 7.83 7.61
C SER A 88 13.65 6.96 7.31
N ALA A 89 14.81 7.38 7.83
CA ALA A 89 16.02 6.58 7.84
C ALA A 89 16.31 6.07 9.26
N ARG A 90 17.15 5.03 9.35
CA ARG A 90 17.71 4.56 10.62
C ARG A 90 19.13 5.10 10.74
N GLY A 91 19.41 5.84 11.81
CA GLY A 91 20.75 6.26 12.17
C GLY A 91 21.63 5.07 12.54
N GLY A 92 22.95 5.25 12.55
CA GLY A 92 23.91 4.20 12.93
C GLY A 92 23.75 3.68 14.37
N ASP A 93 23.04 4.42 15.22
CA ASP A 93 22.69 4.10 16.60
C ASP A 93 21.31 3.41 16.74
N GLY A 94 20.62 3.16 15.62
CA GLY A 94 19.26 2.61 15.61
C GLY A 94 18.16 3.64 15.87
N SER A 95 18.49 4.93 16.03
CA SER A 95 17.51 5.99 16.13
C SER A 95 16.77 6.18 14.80
N ARG A 96 15.49 6.57 14.86
CA ARG A 96 14.71 6.91 13.66
C ARG A 96 14.95 8.37 13.33
N ILE A 97 15.66 8.63 12.24
CA ILE A 97 15.84 9.97 11.68
C ILE A 97 14.70 10.21 10.69
N ILE A 98 14.03 11.34 10.84
CA ILE A 98 12.88 11.72 10.02
C ILE A 98 13.29 12.94 9.20
N PHE A 99 13.29 12.82 7.88
CA PHE A 99 13.50 13.92 6.95
C PHE A 99 12.15 14.44 6.47
N ASP A 100 11.95 15.75 6.62
CA ASP A 100 10.68 16.41 6.36
C ASP A 100 10.75 17.46 5.23
N ASP A 101 11.75 17.28 4.37
CA ASP A 101 12.18 18.27 3.38
C ASP A 101 11.05 18.61 2.39
N PHE A 102 10.19 17.64 2.06
CA PHE A 102 9.01 17.85 1.21
C PHE A 102 8.06 18.88 1.82
N ARG A 103 7.68 18.68 3.10
CA ARG A 103 6.75 19.61 3.77
C ARG A 103 7.40 20.97 3.94
N GLU A 104 8.67 21.03 4.33
CA GLU A 104 9.39 22.28 4.46
C GLU A 104 9.42 23.07 3.13
N ALA A 105 9.79 22.42 2.02
CA ALA A 105 9.84 23.06 0.71
C ALA A 105 8.45 23.53 0.24
N TYR A 106 7.40 22.72 0.43
CA TYR A 106 6.04 23.11 0.08
C TYR A 106 5.53 24.27 0.95
N TYR A 107 5.85 24.29 2.25
CA TYR A 107 5.49 25.39 3.14
C TYR A 107 6.24 26.68 2.79
N TRP A 108 7.52 26.58 2.43
CA TRP A 108 8.28 27.73 1.94
C TRP A 108 7.62 28.32 0.70
N LEU A 109 7.28 27.48 -0.27
CA LEU A 109 6.64 27.89 -1.52
C LEU A 109 5.30 28.58 -1.25
N ARG A 110 4.53 28.09 -0.27
CA ARG A 110 3.26 28.69 0.15
C ARG A 110 3.37 30.07 0.78
N HIS A 111 4.40 30.32 1.60
CA HIS A 111 4.49 31.55 2.39
C HIS A 111 5.40 32.63 1.79
N ASN A 112 6.25 32.25 0.82
CA ASN A 112 7.32 33.13 0.32
C ASN A 112 7.20 33.42 -1.19
N THR A 113 6.13 32.99 -1.85
CA THR A 113 5.89 33.28 -3.27
C THR A 113 4.55 33.97 -3.49
N PRO A 114 4.37 34.73 -4.59
CA PRO A 114 3.07 35.28 -4.98
C PRO A 114 1.99 34.19 -5.09
N GLU A 115 0.73 34.53 -4.79
CA GLU A 115 -0.39 33.58 -4.85
C GLU A 115 -0.70 33.10 -6.28
N ASP A 116 -0.38 33.90 -7.29
CA ASP A 116 -0.53 33.61 -8.71
C ASP A 116 0.71 32.93 -9.33
N ALA A 117 1.75 32.67 -8.55
CA ALA A 117 2.96 32.03 -9.02
C ALA A 117 2.67 30.63 -9.57
N LYS A 118 3.21 30.34 -10.76
CA LYS A 118 3.07 29.05 -11.44
C LYS A 118 4.32 28.22 -11.24
N VAL A 119 4.12 27.02 -10.70
CA VAL A 119 5.17 26.08 -10.34
C VAL A 119 5.21 24.97 -11.39
N MET A 120 6.36 24.76 -11.99
CA MET A 120 6.62 23.65 -12.89
C MET A 120 7.35 22.54 -12.12
N SER A 121 6.75 21.34 -12.09
CA SER A 121 7.36 20.12 -11.56
C SER A 121 6.97 18.94 -12.45
N TRP A 122 7.53 17.76 -12.17
CA TRP A 122 7.03 16.53 -12.77
C TRP A 122 5.61 16.21 -12.29
N TRP A 123 4.85 15.47 -13.12
CA TRP A 123 3.41 15.24 -12.92
C TRP A 123 3.08 14.46 -11.63
N ASP A 124 3.99 13.60 -11.18
CA ASP A 124 3.83 12.80 -9.96
C ASP A 124 3.53 13.68 -8.72
N TYR A 125 4.16 14.86 -8.64
CA TYR A 125 4.09 15.78 -7.50
C TYR A 125 2.93 16.79 -7.60
N GLY A 126 2.16 16.77 -8.70
CA GLY A 126 1.15 17.78 -8.98
C GLY A 126 0.11 17.99 -7.88
N TYR A 127 -0.46 16.88 -7.38
CA TYR A 127 -1.43 16.92 -6.30
C TYR A 127 -0.82 17.35 -4.96
N GLN A 128 0.43 16.96 -4.68
CA GLN A 128 1.10 17.31 -3.43
C GLN A 128 1.35 18.82 -3.35
N ILE A 129 1.86 19.41 -4.44
CA ILE A 129 2.11 20.85 -4.55
C ILE A 129 0.80 21.63 -4.41
N THR A 130 -0.25 21.20 -5.13
CA THR A 130 -1.55 21.87 -5.05
C THR A 130 -2.12 21.81 -3.62
N ALA A 131 -2.07 20.65 -2.96
CA ALA A 131 -2.64 20.48 -1.63
C ALA A 131 -1.84 21.17 -0.51
N MET A 132 -0.51 21.18 -0.60
CA MET A 132 0.36 21.66 0.48
C MET A 132 0.90 23.06 0.24
N ALA A 133 1.45 23.30 -0.95
CA ALA A 133 2.01 24.59 -1.32
C ALA A 133 0.93 25.60 -1.72
N ASN A 134 -0.28 25.13 -2.09
CA ASN A 134 -1.39 25.98 -2.54
C ASN A 134 -0.96 26.94 -3.67
N ARG A 135 -0.31 26.39 -4.70
CA ARG A 135 0.14 27.14 -5.89
C ARG A 135 -0.34 26.48 -7.18
N THR A 136 -0.42 27.28 -8.22
CA THR A 136 -0.84 26.82 -9.55
C THR A 136 0.25 25.93 -10.14
N ILE A 137 -0.15 24.77 -10.70
CA ILE A 137 0.77 23.82 -11.34
C ILE A 137 0.41 23.59 -12.80
N LEU A 138 1.41 23.32 -13.62
CA LEU A 138 1.24 23.11 -15.06
C LEU A 138 0.77 21.69 -15.39
N VAL A 139 1.31 20.68 -14.71
CA VAL A 139 0.99 19.26 -14.97
C VAL A 139 0.60 18.54 -13.68
N ASP A 140 -0.39 17.68 -13.76
CA ASP A 140 -0.95 16.96 -12.61
C ASP A 140 -0.92 15.43 -12.79
N ASN A 141 -1.20 14.73 -11.69
CA ASN A 141 -1.20 13.27 -11.64
C ASN A 141 -2.49 12.66 -12.23
N ASN A 142 -3.34 13.46 -12.88
CA ASN A 142 -4.48 12.94 -13.65
C ASN A 142 -4.05 12.49 -15.06
N THR A 143 -2.99 13.11 -15.60
CA THR A 143 -2.35 12.71 -16.87
C THR A 143 -3.28 12.66 -18.10
N TRP A 144 -4.28 13.54 -18.15
CA TRP A 144 -5.25 13.54 -19.24
C TRP A 144 -4.73 14.14 -20.56
N ASN A 145 -3.73 15.04 -20.48
CA ASN A 145 -3.13 15.71 -21.65
C ASN A 145 -1.63 15.38 -21.79
N ASN A 146 -1.35 14.34 -22.58
CA ASN A 146 0.01 13.87 -22.84
C ASN A 146 0.89 14.88 -23.57
N THR A 147 0.31 15.72 -24.43
CA THR A 147 1.07 16.75 -25.15
C THR A 147 1.60 17.80 -24.18
N HIS A 148 0.81 18.18 -23.18
CA HIS A 148 1.22 19.13 -22.16
C HIS A 148 2.33 18.55 -21.27
N ILE A 149 2.21 17.28 -20.87
CA ILE A 149 3.26 16.56 -20.12
C ILE A 149 4.53 16.43 -20.95
N SER A 150 4.41 16.12 -22.24
CA SER A 150 5.56 16.04 -23.15
C SER A 150 6.28 17.39 -23.26
N ARG A 151 5.54 18.50 -23.26
CA ARG A 151 6.15 19.85 -23.29
C ARG A 151 6.95 20.14 -22.03
N VAL A 152 6.44 19.77 -20.85
CA VAL A 152 7.18 19.86 -19.58
C VAL A 152 8.42 18.95 -19.61
N GLY A 153 8.30 17.72 -20.12
CA GLY A 153 9.42 16.81 -20.28
C GLY A 153 10.50 17.32 -21.23
N GLN A 154 10.12 17.96 -22.34
CA GLN A 154 11.06 18.63 -23.26
C GLN A 154 11.82 19.75 -22.54
N ALA A 155 11.13 20.56 -21.74
CA ALA A 155 11.79 21.62 -20.97
C ALA A 155 12.78 21.04 -19.93
N MET A 156 12.44 19.92 -19.28
CA MET A 156 13.33 19.29 -18.28
C MET A 156 14.52 18.51 -18.90
N ALA A 157 14.44 18.12 -20.17
CA ALA A 157 15.45 17.29 -20.84
C ALA A 157 16.20 18.01 -21.99
N SER A 158 16.01 19.32 -22.14
CA SER A 158 16.68 20.12 -23.18
C SER A 158 17.74 21.06 -22.58
N THR A 159 18.55 21.66 -23.45
CA THR A 159 19.52 22.69 -23.04
C THR A 159 18.79 23.91 -22.49
N GLU A 160 19.42 24.62 -21.56
CA GLU A 160 18.82 25.77 -20.87
C GLU A 160 18.21 26.81 -21.83
N GLU A 161 18.86 27.08 -22.97
CA GLU A 161 18.35 27.99 -23.99
C GLU A 161 16.96 27.59 -24.51
N LYS A 162 16.77 26.31 -24.84
CA LYS A 162 15.50 25.77 -25.34
C LYS A 162 14.49 25.60 -24.21
N ALA A 163 14.94 25.14 -23.04
CA ALA A 163 14.10 24.98 -21.87
C ALA A 163 13.52 26.34 -21.43
N TYR A 164 14.32 27.39 -21.45
CA TYR A 164 13.91 28.74 -21.09
C TYR A 164 12.86 29.31 -22.04
N GLU A 165 13.00 29.10 -23.35
CA GLU A 165 11.96 29.46 -24.33
C GLU A 165 10.61 28.79 -23.98
N ILE A 166 10.63 27.49 -23.69
CA ILE A 166 9.42 26.73 -23.31
C ILE A 166 8.83 27.25 -21.99
N MET A 167 9.66 27.50 -20.98
CA MET A 167 9.20 28.01 -19.69
C MET A 167 8.57 29.41 -19.81
N ARG A 168 9.10 30.24 -20.71
CA ARG A 168 8.53 31.57 -21.03
C ARG A 168 7.21 31.47 -21.77
N GLU A 169 7.08 30.54 -22.72
CA GLU A 169 5.82 30.25 -23.42
C GLU A 169 4.72 29.80 -22.43
N LEU A 170 5.09 29.01 -21.42
CA LEU A 170 4.18 28.47 -20.42
C LEU A 170 3.98 29.38 -19.20
N ASP A 171 4.62 30.55 -19.17
CA ASP A 171 4.53 31.54 -18.08
C ASP A 171 4.90 30.96 -16.70
N VAL A 172 5.98 30.18 -16.65
CA VAL A 172 6.47 29.55 -15.41
C VAL A 172 7.18 30.57 -14.52
N SER A 173 6.88 30.56 -13.22
CA SER A 173 7.53 31.43 -12.22
C SER A 173 8.60 30.68 -11.41
N TYR A 174 8.33 29.44 -11.02
CA TYR A 174 9.23 28.61 -10.23
C TYR A 174 9.33 27.20 -10.82
N VAL A 175 10.50 26.58 -10.70
CA VAL A 175 10.72 25.17 -11.06
C VAL A 175 11.08 24.40 -9.79
N LEU A 176 10.37 23.31 -9.51
CA LEU A 176 10.61 22.44 -8.38
C LEU A 176 11.14 21.09 -8.88
N VAL A 177 12.35 20.75 -8.46
CA VAL A 177 13.03 19.48 -8.74
C VAL A 177 13.43 18.85 -7.41
N ILE A 178 13.15 17.57 -7.26
CA ILE A 178 13.59 16.79 -6.09
C ILE A 178 14.96 16.22 -6.40
N PHE A 179 15.87 16.32 -5.45
CA PHE A 179 17.23 15.81 -5.60
C PHE A 179 17.59 14.96 -4.39
N GLY A 180 17.82 13.67 -4.65
CA GLY A 180 18.07 12.66 -3.63
C GLY A 180 19.55 12.35 -3.37
N GLY A 181 20.47 12.99 -4.08
CA GLY A 181 21.87 12.56 -4.13
C GLY A 181 22.61 12.59 -2.79
N LEU A 182 22.22 13.46 -1.86
CA LEU A 182 22.81 13.51 -0.52
C LEU A 182 22.20 12.50 0.45
N THR A 183 20.90 12.29 0.36
CA THR A 183 20.14 11.40 1.26
C THR A 183 20.12 9.94 0.78
N GLY A 184 20.57 9.70 -0.46
CA GLY A 184 20.48 8.38 -1.11
C GLY A 184 19.05 8.01 -1.50
N TYR A 185 18.19 9.01 -1.73
CA TYR A 185 16.80 8.76 -2.12
C TYR A 185 16.75 8.22 -3.55
N SER A 186 16.22 7.00 -3.71
CA SER A 186 16.24 6.28 -4.99
C SER A 186 15.15 6.70 -5.99
N SER A 187 14.30 7.67 -5.64
CA SER A 187 13.16 8.10 -6.45
C SER A 187 13.23 9.61 -6.76
N ASP A 188 14.46 10.10 -7.00
CA ASP A 188 14.71 11.47 -7.45
C ASP A 188 14.41 11.68 -8.95
#